data_AF-A0A353M1B2-F1
#
_entry.id   AF-A0A353M1B2-F1
#
_cell.length_a   1.000
_cell.length_b   1.000
_cell.length_c   1.000
_cell.angle_alpha   90.00
_cell.angle_beta   90.00
_cell.angle_gamma   90.00
#
_symmetry.space_group_name_H-M   'P 1'
#
loop_
_entity.id
_entity.type
_entity.pdbx_description
1 polymer ?
#
loop_
_entity_poly.entity_id
_entity_poly.type
_entity_poly.pdbx_seq_one_letter_code
_entity_poly.pdbx_strand_id
1 'polypeptide(L)'
;VDFMDVSPKQTVSIATALIPFLENDDGARALMGANMQRQAVPLIESESPLVGTGMEYKAAIDSGAVVLAKNAGTVERVTGNEIVVQTALGRDRYRLLKFERSNQGTCINQKARCYVGQRVEVGDVLADGPSTD
;
A
#
# COMPACT_ATOMS: atom_id res chain seq x y z
N VAL A 1 -14.16 -22.96 29.14
CA VAL A 1 -13.42 -22.56 27.93
C VAL A 1 -13.17 -21.08 28.11
N ASP A 2 -11.92 -20.72 28.40
CA ASP A 2 -11.61 -19.40 28.96
C ASP A 2 -11.01 -18.45 27.90
N PHE A 3 -10.54 -19.00 26.78
CA PHE A 3 -10.00 -18.26 25.65
C PHE A 3 -10.42 -18.87 24.32
N MET A 4 -10.50 -18.03 23.29
CA MET A 4 -10.79 -18.39 21.90
C MET A 4 -9.93 -17.53 20.97
N ASP A 5 -9.53 -18.13 19.85
CA ASP A 5 -8.76 -17.47 18.80
C ASP A 5 -9.51 -16.28 18.18
N VAL A 6 -8.81 -15.17 17.95
CA VAL A 6 -9.41 -13.92 17.46
C VAL A 6 -9.60 -13.94 15.94
N SER A 7 -8.67 -14.58 15.22
CA SER A 7 -8.73 -14.66 13.76
C SER A 7 -7.90 -15.83 13.23
N PRO A 8 -8.34 -16.53 12.16
CA PRO A 8 -7.50 -17.50 11.44
C PRO A 8 -6.22 -16.91 10.87
N LYS A 9 -6.17 -15.58 10.66
CA LYS A 9 -4.98 -14.88 10.15
C LYS A 9 -3.91 -14.63 11.23
N GLN A 10 -4.23 -14.84 12.51
CA GLN A 10 -3.31 -14.52 13.62
C GLN A 10 -2.10 -15.46 13.67
N THR A 11 -2.21 -16.66 13.08
CA THR A 11 -1.18 -17.70 13.09
C THR A 11 -0.19 -17.59 11.93
N VAL A 12 -0.48 -16.76 10.92
CA VAL A 12 0.29 -16.68 9.67
C VAL A 12 0.98 -15.32 9.52
N SER A 13 2.11 -15.31 8.82
CA SER A 13 2.85 -14.07 8.52
C SER A 13 2.07 -13.19 7.53
N ILE A 14 2.41 -11.89 7.44
CA ILE A 14 1.79 -10.97 6.48
C ILE A 14 1.90 -11.49 5.04
N ALA A 15 3.08 -11.98 4.64
CA ALA A 15 3.30 -12.53 3.29
C ALA A 15 2.49 -13.80 3.02
N THR A 16 2.39 -14.68 4.02
CA THR A 16 1.58 -15.90 3.91
C THR A 16 0.08 -15.55 3.87
N ALA A 17 -0.34 -14.52 4.60
CA ALA A 17 -1.72 -14.04 4.61
C ALA A 17 -2.16 -13.38 3.29
N LEU A 18 -1.23 -13.07 2.38
CA LEU A 18 -1.48 -12.58 1.02
C LEU A 18 -1.69 -13.72 -0.01
N ILE A 19 -1.50 -14.99 0.38
CA ILE A 19 -1.71 -16.13 -0.51
C ILE A 19 -3.21 -16.46 -0.53
N PRO A 20 -3.91 -16.33 -1.67
CA PRO A 20 -5.31 -16.71 -1.77
C PRO A 20 -5.45 -18.23 -1.63
N PHE A 21 -6.53 -18.68 -0.98
CA PHE A 21 -6.84 -20.11 -0.81
C PHE A 21 -5.74 -20.92 -0.11
N LEU A 22 -4.98 -20.29 0.80
CA LEU A 22 -3.87 -20.90 1.55
C LEU A 22 -4.22 -22.26 2.17
N GLU A 23 -5.47 -22.44 2.58
CA GLU A 23 -5.98 -23.69 3.14
C GLU A 23 -5.90 -24.90 2.19
N ASN A 24 -5.76 -24.66 0.88
CA ASN A 24 -5.64 -25.70 -0.14
C ASN A 24 -4.17 -25.99 -0.54
N ASP A 25 -3.22 -25.19 -0.06
CA ASP A 25 -1.81 -25.32 -0.38
C ASP A 25 -1.05 -26.08 0.72
N ASP A 26 -0.07 -26.87 0.33
CA ASP A 26 0.86 -27.48 1.29
C ASP A 26 1.86 -26.45 1.83
N GLY A 27 2.30 -26.66 3.07
CA GLY A 27 3.14 -25.68 3.78
C GLY A 27 4.47 -25.36 3.09
N ALA A 28 5.06 -26.30 2.35
CA ALA A 28 6.33 -26.06 1.66
C ALA A 28 6.12 -25.13 0.45
N ARG A 29 5.04 -25.30 -0.31
CA ARG A 29 4.68 -24.40 -1.41
C ARG A 29 4.21 -23.04 -0.92
N ALA A 30 3.43 -22.98 0.16
CA ALA A 30 3.05 -21.71 0.77
C ALA A 30 4.28 -20.90 1.22
N LEU A 31 5.31 -21.57 1.76
CA LEU A 31 6.58 -20.93 2.11
C LEU A 31 7.31 -20.38 0.88
N MET A 32 7.33 -21.14 -0.22
CA MET A 32 7.90 -20.66 -1.48
C MET A 32 7.15 -19.42 -1.98
N GLY A 33 5.81 -19.44 -1.98
CA GLY A 33 4.98 -18.30 -2.38
C GLY A 33 5.26 -17.04 -1.57
N ALA A 34 5.31 -17.17 -0.24
CA ALA A 34 5.62 -16.04 0.65
C ALA A 34 7.03 -15.47 0.42
N ASN A 35 8.00 -16.32 0.06
CA ASN A 35 9.37 -15.88 -0.25
C ASN A 35 9.46 -15.22 -1.63
N MET A 36 8.73 -15.74 -2.62
CA MET A 36 8.66 -15.19 -3.97
C MET A 36 8.07 -13.79 -3.97
N GLN A 37 7.06 -13.50 -3.13
CA GLN A 37 6.49 -12.16 -2.99
C GLN A 37 7.55 -11.10 -2.64
N ARG A 38 8.53 -11.43 -1.80
CA ARG A 38 9.61 -10.50 -1.41
C ARG A 38 10.65 -10.27 -2.51
N GLN A 39 10.65 -11.09 -3.54
CA GLN A 39 11.52 -10.98 -4.71
C GLN A 39 10.82 -10.27 -5.87
N ALA A 40 9.54 -9.93 -5.72
CA ALA A 40 8.79 -9.19 -6.73
C ALA A 40 9.44 -7.83 -7.01
N VAL A 41 9.49 -7.48 -8.30
CA VAL A 41 10.09 -6.23 -8.78
C VAL A 41 8.96 -5.26 -9.15
N PRO A 42 9.04 -3.98 -8.74
CA PRO A 42 8.03 -2.98 -9.11
C PRO A 42 7.92 -2.83 -10.63
N LEU A 43 6.71 -3.00 -11.14
CA LEU A 43 6.38 -2.81 -12.55
C LEU A 43 6.04 -1.33 -12.82
N ILE A 44 6.16 -0.90 -14.08
CA ILE A 44 5.77 0.46 -14.50
C ILE A 44 4.26 0.65 -14.33
N GLU A 45 3.49 -0.38 -14.68
CA GLU A 45 2.05 -0.49 -14.50
C GLU A 45 1.83 -1.64 -13.51
N SER A 46 1.33 -1.29 -12.32
CA SER A 46 1.02 -2.24 -11.26
C SER A 46 -0.49 -2.46 -11.28
N GLU A 47 -0.90 -3.70 -11.18
CA GLU A 47 -2.32 -4.08 -11.13
C GLU A 47 -2.53 -4.96 -9.90
N SER A 48 -3.61 -4.69 -9.17
CA SER A 48 -4.00 -5.51 -8.04
C SER A 48 -4.48 -6.90 -8.49
N PRO A 49 -4.25 -7.96 -7.70
CA PRO A 49 -4.70 -9.30 -8.08
C PRO A 49 -6.23 -9.35 -8.12
N LEU A 50 -6.79 -9.98 -9.16
CA LEU A 50 -8.25 -10.17 -9.29
C LEU A 50 -8.86 -10.93 -8.11
N VAL A 51 -8.09 -11.83 -7.49
CA VAL A 51 -8.47 -12.56 -6.28
C VAL A 51 -7.47 -12.23 -5.18
N GLY A 52 -7.93 -11.39 -4.23
CA GLY A 52 -7.16 -10.98 -3.06
C GLY A 52 -7.67 -11.61 -1.76
N THR A 53 -6.90 -11.38 -0.69
CA THR A 53 -7.14 -11.88 0.67
C THR A 53 -7.69 -10.81 1.61
N GLY A 54 -7.67 -9.54 1.18
CA GLY A 54 -8.02 -8.35 1.96
C GLY A 54 -6.87 -7.82 2.83
N MET A 55 -5.69 -8.46 2.81
CA MET A 55 -4.51 -7.98 3.53
C MET A 55 -3.69 -6.96 2.72
N GLU A 56 -3.93 -6.84 1.42
CA GLU A 56 -3.17 -6.05 0.46
C GLU A 56 -3.18 -4.57 0.86
N TYR A 57 -4.38 -4.02 1.12
CA TYR A 57 -4.55 -2.62 1.50
C TYR A 57 -3.77 -2.28 2.78
N LYS A 58 -3.89 -3.13 3.80
CA LYS A 58 -3.21 -2.91 5.08
C LYS A 58 -1.70 -3.08 4.93
N ALA A 59 -1.25 -4.07 4.17
CA ALA A 59 0.17 -4.26 3.88
C ALA A 59 0.77 -3.05 3.13
N ALA A 60 0.05 -2.48 2.16
CA ALA A 60 0.49 -1.30 1.42
C ALA A 60 0.61 -0.07 2.35
N ILE A 61 -0.37 0.18 3.19
CA ILE A 61 -0.36 1.28 4.18
C ILE A 61 0.78 1.10 5.19
N ASP A 62 0.88 -0.07 5.80
CA ASP A 62 1.86 -0.35 6.86
C ASP A 62 3.30 -0.43 6.30
N SER A 63 3.46 -0.68 4.99
CA SER A 63 4.78 -0.64 4.33
C SER A 63 5.41 0.75 4.28
N GLY A 64 4.60 1.81 4.39
CA GLY A 64 5.04 3.20 4.25
C GLY A 64 5.40 3.61 2.82
N ALA A 65 5.14 2.77 1.82
CA ALA A 65 5.41 3.08 0.41
C ALA A 65 4.39 4.07 -0.19
N VAL A 66 3.16 4.05 0.34
CA VAL A 66 2.05 4.95 -0.06
C VAL A 66 2.10 6.27 0.71
N VAL A 67 1.58 7.34 0.10
CA VAL A 67 1.48 8.65 0.75
C VAL A 67 0.10 8.82 1.36
N LEU A 68 0.03 8.97 2.68
CA LEU A 68 -1.22 9.12 3.42
C LEU A 68 -1.48 10.58 3.80
N ALA A 69 -2.75 10.95 3.86
CA ALA A 69 -3.18 12.24 4.38
C ALA A 69 -3.02 12.29 5.91
N LYS A 70 -2.23 13.24 6.39
CA LYS A 70 -2.02 13.46 7.84
C LYS A 70 -3.22 14.10 8.52
N ASN A 71 -3.94 14.94 7.79
CA ASN A 71 -5.05 15.74 8.28
C ASN A 71 -6.19 15.69 7.27
N ALA A 72 -7.43 15.75 7.77
CA ALA A 72 -8.59 15.88 6.92
C ALA A 72 -8.61 17.26 6.22
N GLY A 73 -9.03 17.28 4.96
CA GLY A 73 -8.99 18.49 4.15
C GLY A 73 -9.52 18.30 2.75
N THR A 74 -9.30 19.30 1.90
CA THR A 74 -9.64 19.26 0.47
C THR A 74 -8.36 19.43 -0.35
N VAL A 75 -8.18 18.59 -1.36
CA VAL A 75 -7.03 18.65 -2.26
C VAL A 75 -7.11 19.93 -3.09
N GLU A 76 -6.15 20.85 -2.90
CA GLU A 76 -6.12 22.14 -3.59
C GLU A 76 -5.35 22.03 -4.91
N ARG A 77 -4.25 21.27 -4.92
CA ARG A 77 -3.39 21.13 -6.11
C ARG A 77 -2.77 19.75 -6.17
N VAL A 78 -2.85 19.12 -7.33
CA VAL A 78 -2.19 17.86 -7.64
C VAL A 78 -1.22 18.10 -8.80
N THR A 79 0.06 17.89 -8.53
CA THR A 79 1.12 17.92 -9.55
C THR A 79 1.82 16.56 -9.56
N GLY A 80 2.52 16.24 -10.64
CA GLY A 80 3.37 15.06 -10.70
C GLY A 80 4.31 14.95 -9.48
N ASN A 81 4.92 16.04 -9.02
CA ASN A 81 5.94 16.00 -7.98
C ASN A 81 5.43 16.34 -6.57
N GLU A 82 4.24 16.93 -6.45
CA GLU A 82 3.71 17.39 -5.17
C GLU A 82 2.18 17.42 -5.13
N ILE A 83 1.62 17.13 -3.96
CA ILE A 83 0.20 17.23 -3.64
C ILE A 83 0.05 18.25 -2.51
N VAL A 84 -0.90 19.19 -2.66
CA VAL A 84 -1.23 20.19 -1.65
C VAL A 84 -2.65 19.98 -1.17
N VAL A 85 -2.81 19.77 0.13
CA VAL A 85 -4.11 19.60 0.79
C VAL A 85 -4.38 20.81 1.67
N GLN A 86 -5.50 21.48 1.43
CA GLN A 86 -6.01 22.56 2.27
C GLN A 86 -6.75 21.94 3.46
N THR A 87 -6.22 22.15 4.66
CA THR A 87 -6.79 21.68 5.92
C THR A 87 -7.38 22.87 6.68
N ALA A 88 -8.06 22.60 7.80
CA ALA A 88 -8.58 23.65 8.68
C ALA A 88 -7.45 24.49 9.33
N LEU A 89 -6.24 23.93 9.46
CA LEU A 89 -5.10 24.56 10.12
C LEU A 89 -4.12 25.22 9.14
N GLY A 90 -4.27 25.00 7.84
CA GLY A 90 -3.38 25.56 6.83
C GLY A 90 -3.28 24.70 5.56
N ARG A 91 -2.08 24.67 4.96
CA ARG A 91 -1.79 23.89 3.75
C ARG A 91 -0.74 22.83 4.04
N ASP A 92 -1.10 21.57 3.89
CA ASP A 92 -0.17 20.45 3.97
C ASP A 92 0.40 20.17 2.58
N ARG A 93 1.72 20.07 2.48
CA ARG A 93 2.43 19.76 1.23
C ARG A 93 3.09 18.38 1.33
N TYR A 94 2.77 17.53 0.37
CA TYR A 94 3.30 16.18 0.24
C TYR A 94 4.16 16.13 -1.02
N ARG A 95 5.46 15.87 -0.87
CA ARG A 95 6.38 15.68 -2.00
C ARG A 95 6.38 14.22 -2.40
N LEU A 96 6.20 13.96 -3.70
CA LEU A 96 6.21 12.61 -4.24
C LEU A 96 7.62 12.22 -4.67
N LEU A 97 8.03 11.00 -4.35
CA LEU A 97 9.28 10.43 -4.83
C LEU A 97 9.14 10.07 -6.31
N LYS A 98 10.04 10.57 -7.14
CA LYS A 98 10.00 10.38 -8.60
C LYS A 98 11.27 9.76 -9.11
N PHE A 99 11.12 8.55 -9.67
CA PHE A 99 12.19 7.80 -10.32
C PHE A 99 13.45 7.67 -9.45
N GLU A 100 13.27 7.46 -8.15
CA GLU A 100 14.38 7.22 -7.24
C GLU A 100 14.87 5.78 -7.35
N ARG A 101 16.16 5.58 -7.18
CA ARG A 101 16.78 4.25 -7.23
C ARG A 101 16.78 3.62 -5.85
N SER A 102 16.21 2.43 -5.71
CA SER A 102 16.30 1.64 -4.47
C SER A 102 17.69 1.03 -4.30
N ASN A 103 18.00 0.56 -3.09
CA ASN A 103 19.25 -0.15 -2.78
C ASN A 103 19.46 -1.40 -3.66
N GLN A 104 18.39 -2.06 -4.08
CA GLN A 104 18.43 -3.24 -4.96
C GLN A 104 18.36 -2.87 -6.45
N GLY A 105 18.42 -1.58 -6.79
CA GLY A 105 18.38 -1.10 -8.17
C GLY A 105 16.98 -1.06 -8.79
N THR A 106 15.92 -1.20 -8.00
CA THR A 106 14.54 -1.05 -8.48
C THR A 106 14.11 0.42 -8.48
N CYS A 107 13.06 0.74 -9.24
CA CYS A 107 12.54 2.10 -9.33
C CYS A 107 11.50 2.35 -8.24
N ILE A 108 11.70 3.41 -7.45
CA ILE A 108 10.73 3.94 -6.50
C ILE A 108 10.08 5.15 -7.15
N ASN A 109 8.81 5.01 -7.49
CA ASN A 109 8.02 6.06 -8.13
C ASN A 109 6.64 6.10 -7.49
N GLN A 110 6.29 7.25 -6.94
CA GLN A 110 4.96 7.50 -6.38
C GLN A 110 4.08 8.21 -7.41
N LYS A 111 2.82 7.76 -7.55
CA LYS A 111 1.85 8.33 -8.48
C LYS A 111 0.68 8.90 -7.71
N ALA A 112 0.32 10.16 -7.98
CA ALA A 112 -0.84 10.77 -7.35
C ALA A 112 -2.13 10.04 -7.78
N ARG A 113 -2.96 9.66 -6.82
CA ARG A 113 -4.26 9.01 -7.04
C ARG A 113 -5.44 9.96 -6.87
N CYS A 114 -5.25 11.02 -6.09
CA CYS A 114 -6.27 12.00 -5.81
C CYS A 114 -6.45 13.04 -6.92
N TYR A 115 -7.62 13.70 -6.93
CA TYR A 115 -7.97 14.79 -7.86
C TYR A 115 -8.15 16.11 -7.13
N VAL A 116 -7.95 17.23 -7.85
CA VAL A 116 -8.20 18.57 -7.31
C VAL A 116 -9.68 18.71 -6.92
N GLY A 117 -9.93 19.20 -5.70
CA GLY A 117 -11.27 19.35 -5.11
C GLY A 117 -11.75 18.12 -4.34
N GLN A 118 -11.02 17.00 -4.34
CA GLN A 118 -11.38 15.82 -3.56
C GLN A 118 -11.25 16.10 -2.05
N ARG A 119 -12.27 15.72 -1.28
CA ARG A 119 -12.19 15.69 0.18
C ARG A 119 -11.49 14.41 0.63
N VAL A 120 -10.57 14.55 1.57
CA VAL A 120 -9.78 13.45 2.12
C VAL A 120 -9.87 13.48 3.64
N GLU A 121 -9.90 12.30 4.24
CA GLU A 121 -9.86 12.10 5.69
C GLU A 121 -8.44 11.73 6.15
N VAL A 122 -8.26 11.67 7.47
CA VAL A 122 -6.98 11.25 8.06
C VAL A 122 -6.75 9.78 7.73
N GLY A 123 -5.61 9.48 7.11
CA GLY A 123 -5.25 8.11 6.70
C GLY A 123 -5.66 7.74 5.28
N ASP A 124 -6.32 8.63 4.54
CA ASP A 124 -6.63 8.37 3.13
C ASP A 124 -5.37 8.37 2.26
N VAL A 125 -5.37 7.52 1.22
CA VAL A 125 -4.27 7.40 0.26
C VAL A 125 -4.31 8.55 -0.74
N LEU A 126 -3.29 9.40 -0.71
CA LEU A 126 -3.11 10.54 -1.62
C LEU A 126 -2.33 10.15 -2.89
N ALA A 127 -1.34 9.27 -2.73
CA ALA A 127 -0.52 8.76 -3.82
C ALA A 127 -0.13 7.30 -3.58
N ASP A 128 -0.16 6.53 -4.66
CA ASP A 128 0.28 5.15 -4.72
C ASP A 128 1.81 5.09 -4.74
N GLY A 129 2.36 4.05 -4.12
CA GLY A 129 3.78 3.72 -4.11
C GLY A 129 4.18 2.76 -5.24
N PRO A 130 5.43 2.27 -5.21
CA PRO A 130 5.85 1.18 -6.10
C PRO A 130 5.05 -0.10 -5.79
N SER A 131 4.49 -0.74 -6.81
CA SER A 131 3.71 -2.00 -6.71
C SER A 131 2.34 -1.87 -6.01
N THR A 132 1.68 -0.71 -6.08
CA THR A 132 0.33 -0.49 -5.52
C THR A 132 -0.61 0.13 -6.56
N ASP A 133 -1.90 -0.20 -6.45
CA ASP A 133 -3.04 0.23 -7.26
C ASP A 133 -4.28 0.42 -6.35
#